data_AF-A0A976EGM9-F1
#
_entry.id   AF-A0A976EGM9-F1
#
_cell.length_a   1.000
_cell.length_b   1.000
_cell.length_c   1.000
_cell.angle_alpha   90.00
_cell.angle_beta   90.00
_cell.angle_gamma   90.00
#
_symmetry.space_group_name_H-M   'P 1'
#
loop_
_entity.id
_entity.type
_entity.pdbx_description
1 polymer ?
#
loop_
_entity_poly.entity_id
_entity_poly.type
_entity_poly.pdbx_seq_one_letter_code
_entity_poly.pdbx_strand_id
1 'polypeptide(L)'
;MKTRSLSNLNEEFSRRDFMCCGALLFAGLLGAPGTASALNFKEGLSNPCEGERAWTSAERDFIDAAFAGINASNFIDIHSHLLGTGDSGSGCHVHESLYSIWQPIEFLRRKQILSGACVKEPAGDIDRQYVTQLTRMMNDFPAGAKAALLAFDHAHDDRGTKDLDKSTFHVPNAYAKTVAQTHAPRFEWIASVHPYRDDSVAAIAKARADGAVAVKWLPSAMNIDWRDARLVRVYDYLAQTQMPLIAHFGAEKAVKGAHRDEFLNPLHARVPLEHGVRLIVAHAASMGNAPDLESMSKRSTPCFDLFARLMNDRAYERHLLADTSAVFFCNRDASVWQQMLRNTHWHSRLLHGTDHPLPGVWPLYDVEALVDANVLNADAAPTLKRIRRKNPLLFDFVLKRSVRFGGSTFSASVFEARRHIAQTG
;
A
#
# COMPACT_ATOMS: atom_id res chain seq x y z
N MET A 1 42.45 -25.87 45.07
CA MET A 1 42.09 -26.03 43.64
C MET A 1 41.41 -24.75 43.19
N LYS A 2 41.92 -24.14 42.11
CA LYS A 2 41.64 -22.76 41.68
C LYS A 2 40.29 -22.62 40.97
N THR A 3 39.64 -21.50 41.24
CA THR A 3 38.55 -20.84 40.52
C THR A 3 38.95 -20.40 39.11
N ARG A 4 38.03 -20.48 38.14
CA ARG A 4 38.03 -19.76 36.84
C ARG A 4 36.55 -19.49 36.51
N SER A 5 36.02 -18.28 36.77
CA SER A 5 36.03 -17.06 35.96
C SER A 5 35.37 -17.22 34.59
N LEU A 6 34.15 -16.68 34.50
CA LEU A 6 33.39 -16.38 33.30
C LEU A 6 33.96 -15.09 32.66
N SER A 7 34.67 -15.23 31.55
CA SER A 7 34.88 -14.17 30.57
C SER A 7 35.36 -14.78 29.26
N ASN A 8 34.90 -14.19 28.15
CA ASN A 8 35.32 -14.43 26.76
C ASN A 8 34.63 -15.59 26.02
N LEU A 9 33.46 -15.29 25.45
CA LEU A 9 33.07 -15.77 24.11
C LEU A 9 32.38 -14.61 23.38
N ASN A 10 33.17 -13.59 23.04
CA ASN A 10 32.93 -12.76 21.86
C ASN A 10 33.82 -13.36 20.78
N GLU A 11 33.25 -14.02 19.78
CA GLU A 11 33.93 -14.28 18.51
C GLU A 11 32.90 -14.47 17.39
N GLU A 12 32.80 -13.42 16.58
CA GLU A 12 32.71 -13.45 15.12
C GLU A 12 31.76 -14.47 14.46
N PHE A 13 30.47 -14.15 14.42
CA PHE A 13 29.64 -14.59 13.30
C PHE A 13 29.90 -13.67 12.10
N SER A 14 30.62 -14.21 11.11
CA SER A 14 30.90 -13.63 9.81
C SER A 14 29.65 -13.01 9.16
N ARG A 15 29.73 -11.72 8.79
CA ARG A 15 28.69 -10.97 8.04
C ARG A 15 28.28 -11.62 6.72
N ARG A 16 29.08 -12.55 6.17
CA ARG A 16 28.80 -13.21 4.89
C ARG A 16 27.81 -14.37 4.99
N ASP A 17 27.74 -15.06 6.12
CA ASP A 17 26.89 -16.25 6.27
C ASP A 17 25.44 -15.90 6.64
N PHE A 18 25.23 -14.74 7.29
CA PHE A 18 23.89 -14.20 7.55
C PHE A 18 23.23 -13.60 6.28
N MET A 19 24.03 -13.17 5.29
CA MET A 19 23.54 -12.62 4.02
C MET A 19 22.88 -13.69 3.13
N CYS A 20 23.40 -14.92 3.10
CA CYS A 20 22.88 -15.99 2.23
C CYS A 20 21.57 -16.60 2.76
N CYS A 21 21.44 -16.82 4.07
CA CYS A 21 20.20 -17.34 4.67
C CYS A 21 19.14 -16.26 4.92
N GLY A 22 19.56 -15.01 5.19
CA GLY A 22 18.65 -13.86 5.33
C GLY A 22 17.97 -13.50 4.00
N ALA A 23 18.70 -13.49 2.89
CA ALA A 23 18.14 -13.15 1.57
C ALA A 23 17.03 -14.12 1.11
N LEU A 24 17.12 -15.41 1.44
CA LEU A 24 16.12 -16.42 1.07
C LEU A 24 14.83 -16.33 1.88
N LEU A 25 14.91 -16.04 3.18
CA LEU A 25 13.73 -15.80 4.03
C LEU A 25 13.01 -14.49 3.67
N PHE A 26 13.77 -13.48 3.22
CA PHE A 26 13.23 -12.19 2.80
C PHE A 26 12.68 -12.18 1.36
N ALA A 27 13.23 -13.00 0.45
CA ALA A 27 12.67 -13.18 -0.89
C ALA A 27 11.23 -13.71 -0.85
N GLY A 28 10.90 -14.60 0.09
CA GLY A 28 9.53 -15.07 0.32
C GLY A 28 8.61 -14.07 1.02
N LEU A 29 9.16 -12.99 1.61
CA LEU A 29 8.38 -11.95 2.29
C LEU A 29 7.59 -11.11 1.26
N LEU A 30 8.19 -10.84 0.09
CA LEU A 30 7.75 -9.83 -0.90
C LEU A 30 8.08 -10.18 -2.39
N GLY A 31 8.60 -11.36 -2.72
CA GLY A 31 9.00 -11.75 -4.09
C GLY A 31 8.64 -13.19 -4.47
N ALA A 32 8.58 -13.48 -5.77
CA ALA A 32 8.50 -14.84 -6.31
C ALA A 32 9.91 -15.37 -6.62
N PRO A 33 10.16 -16.69 -6.55
CA PRO A 33 11.38 -17.25 -7.11
C PRO A 33 11.41 -16.94 -8.62
N GLY A 34 12.44 -16.19 -9.07
CA GLY A 34 12.72 -15.96 -10.49
C GLY A 34 12.58 -14.53 -11.01
N THR A 35 12.12 -13.55 -10.23
CA THR A 35 12.19 -12.12 -10.60
C THR A 35 13.34 -11.46 -9.85
N ALA A 36 14.42 -11.16 -10.55
CA ALA A 36 15.58 -10.47 -9.99
C ALA A 36 15.25 -8.99 -9.72
N SER A 37 14.83 -8.70 -8.49
CA SER A 37 15.28 -7.52 -7.76
C SER A 37 15.26 -7.86 -6.28
N ALA A 38 16.45 -8.13 -5.75
CA ALA A 38 16.65 -8.44 -4.35
C ALA A 38 16.31 -7.21 -3.50
N LEU A 39 15.67 -7.45 -2.35
CA LEU A 39 15.50 -6.44 -1.31
C LEU A 39 16.85 -5.76 -1.00
N ASN A 40 16.83 -4.45 -0.75
CA ASN A 40 18.05 -3.68 -0.56
C ASN A 40 18.47 -3.64 0.91
N PHE A 41 19.50 -4.41 1.26
CA PHE A 41 20.03 -4.46 2.63
C PHE A 41 21.17 -3.48 2.90
N LYS A 42 21.64 -2.72 1.90
CA LYS A 42 22.79 -1.81 2.04
C LYS A 42 22.52 -0.69 3.05
N GLU A 43 21.26 -0.26 3.18
CA GLU A 43 20.84 0.81 4.09
C GLU A 43 20.43 0.33 5.49
N GLY A 44 20.47 -0.98 5.74
CA GLY A 44 20.05 -1.60 6.99
C GLY A 44 18.73 -2.38 6.90
N LEU A 45 18.33 -2.98 8.02
CA LEU A 45 17.20 -3.91 8.13
C LEU A 45 15.98 -3.32 8.84
N SER A 46 16.09 -2.12 9.40
CA SER A 46 15.05 -1.52 10.25
C SER A 46 15.07 0.00 10.11
N ASN A 47 13.88 0.59 10.25
CA ASN A 47 13.74 2.05 10.29
C ASN A 47 14.46 2.63 11.52
N PRO A 48 15.37 3.62 11.37
CA PRO A 48 16.03 4.28 12.50
C PRO A 48 15.09 5.22 13.27
N CYS A 49 13.90 5.52 12.74
CA CYS A 49 12.85 6.28 13.41
C CYS A 49 13.31 7.67 13.89
N GLU A 50 13.96 8.42 13.02
CA GLU A 50 14.53 9.74 13.33
C GLU A 50 13.52 10.89 13.24
N GLY A 51 12.22 10.59 13.40
CA GLY A 51 11.13 11.54 13.15
C GLY A 51 11.08 12.77 14.06
N GLU A 52 11.83 12.76 15.17
CA GLU A 52 11.96 13.91 16.08
C GLU A 52 13.06 14.89 15.64
N ARG A 53 13.92 14.52 14.67
CA ARG A 53 15.01 15.39 14.20
C ARG A 53 14.45 16.47 13.28
N ALA A 54 14.77 17.73 13.61
CA ALA A 54 14.34 18.87 12.80
C ALA A 54 14.83 18.79 11.34
N TRP A 55 14.03 19.33 10.43
CA TRP A 55 14.42 19.53 9.03
C TRP A 55 15.48 20.62 8.91
N THR A 56 16.57 20.33 8.19
CA THR A 56 17.54 21.33 7.75
C THR A 56 16.92 22.25 6.69
N SER A 57 17.51 23.42 6.44
CA SER A 57 17.02 24.33 5.39
C SER A 57 16.99 23.65 4.01
N ALA A 58 18.08 22.98 3.62
CA ALA A 58 18.16 22.27 2.34
C ALA A 58 17.13 21.14 2.20
N GLU A 59 16.79 20.44 3.29
CA GLU A 59 15.71 19.44 3.25
C GLU A 59 14.34 20.09 3.09
N ARG A 60 14.08 21.21 3.77
CA ARG A 60 12.82 21.96 3.63
C ARG A 60 12.65 22.50 2.22
N ASP A 61 13.67 23.15 1.67
CA ASP A 61 13.63 23.68 0.31
C ASP A 61 13.32 22.57 -0.72
N PHE A 62 13.91 21.38 -0.52
CA PHE A 62 13.67 20.23 -1.37
C PHE A 62 12.25 19.66 -1.24
N ILE A 63 11.71 19.62 -0.02
CA ILE A 63 10.32 19.22 0.26
C ILE A 63 9.34 20.24 -0.35
N ASP A 64 9.56 21.54 -0.14
CA ASP A 64 8.71 22.62 -0.65
C ASP A 64 8.68 22.63 -2.18
N ALA A 65 9.84 22.40 -2.82
CA ALA A 65 9.93 22.23 -4.27
C ALA A 65 9.10 21.04 -4.78
N ALA A 66 9.00 19.93 -4.02
CA ALA A 66 8.18 18.79 -4.39
C ALA A 66 6.67 19.13 -4.39
N PHE A 67 6.23 20.04 -3.53
CA PHE A 67 4.84 20.53 -3.49
C PHE A 67 4.53 21.61 -4.55
N ALA A 68 5.52 22.11 -5.29
CA ALA A 68 5.29 23.12 -6.31
C ALA A 68 4.24 22.68 -7.35
N GLY A 69 3.21 23.52 -7.53
CA GLY A 69 2.10 23.28 -8.45
C GLY A 69 0.99 22.36 -7.93
N ILE A 70 1.08 21.87 -6.68
CA ILE A 70 0.05 21.04 -6.06
C ILE A 70 -0.78 21.89 -5.10
N ASN A 71 -2.11 21.80 -5.21
CA ASN A 71 -3.00 22.31 -4.17
C ASN A 71 -3.09 21.30 -3.02
N ALA A 72 -2.51 21.65 -1.88
CA ALA A 72 -2.49 20.79 -0.69
C ALA A 72 -3.89 20.36 -0.22
N SER A 73 -4.94 21.15 -0.42
CA SER A 73 -6.32 20.76 -0.04
C SER A 73 -6.89 19.65 -0.95
N ASN A 74 -6.31 19.49 -2.14
CA ASN A 74 -6.61 18.40 -3.05
C ASN A 74 -5.71 17.18 -2.83
N PHE A 75 -4.64 17.31 -2.04
CA PHE A 75 -3.70 16.24 -1.76
C PHE A 75 -4.31 15.20 -0.83
N ILE A 76 -4.36 13.97 -1.32
CA ILE A 76 -4.77 12.80 -0.54
C ILE A 76 -3.86 11.65 -0.90
N ASP A 77 -3.15 11.11 0.09
CA ASP A 77 -2.62 9.76 0.00
C ASP A 77 -3.80 8.78 0.06
N ILE A 78 -4.18 8.23 -1.10
CA ILE A 78 -5.38 7.40 -1.24
C ILE A 78 -5.19 5.97 -0.71
N HIS A 79 -3.97 5.59 -0.35
CA HIS A 79 -3.61 4.22 -0.02
C HIS A 79 -2.69 4.18 1.20
N SER A 80 -3.27 4.48 2.37
CA SER A 80 -2.58 4.36 3.66
C SER A 80 -3.30 3.34 4.53
N HIS A 81 -2.62 2.25 4.92
CA HIS A 81 -3.22 1.28 5.82
C HIS A 81 -3.32 1.86 7.23
N LEU A 82 -4.48 1.62 7.88
CA LEU A 82 -4.59 1.74 9.32
C LEU A 82 -4.34 0.36 9.91
N LEU A 83 -3.44 0.25 10.87
CA LEU A 83 -3.11 -1.02 11.52
C LEU A 83 -3.44 -0.96 13.00
N GLY A 84 -3.76 -2.13 13.54
CA GLY A 84 -3.96 -2.33 14.97
C GLY A 84 -3.97 -3.81 15.33
N THR A 85 -3.71 -4.09 16.59
CA THR A 85 -3.76 -5.41 17.23
C THR A 85 -5.02 -5.59 18.08
N GLY A 86 -5.77 -4.51 18.34
CA GLY A 86 -6.95 -4.55 19.20
C GLY A 86 -6.66 -4.20 20.66
N ASP A 87 -5.39 -3.96 21.02
CA ASP A 87 -4.95 -3.75 22.40
C ASP A 87 -5.46 -2.45 23.04
N SER A 88 -6.03 -1.54 22.25
CA SER A 88 -6.67 -0.31 22.72
C SER A 88 -8.21 -0.35 22.75
N GLY A 89 -8.81 -1.51 22.48
CA GLY A 89 -10.27 -1.62 22.27
C GLY A 89 -10.75 -1.17 20.89
N SER A 90 -9.83 -1.08 19.91
CA SER A 90 -10.14 -0.69 18.53
C SER A 90 -11.04 -1.68 17.80
N GLY A 91 -11.11 -2.94 18.27
CA GLY A 91 -11.76 -4.05 17.56
C GLY A 91 -10.93 -4.59 16.38
N CYS A 92 -9.71 -4.08 16.18
CA CYS A 92 -8.75 -4.68 15.27
C CYS A 92 -8.42 -6.11 15.73
N HIS A 93 -8.15 -6.97 14.76
CA HIS A 93 -7.75 -8.35 15.02
C HIS A 93 -6.63 -8.74 14.06
N VAL A 94 -5.65 -9.48 14.57
CA VAL A 94 -4.51 -9.98 13.80
C VAL A 94 -4.42 -11.47 14.04
N HIS A 95 -4.32 -12.26 12.97
CA HIS A 95 -4.28 -13.71 13.07
C HIS A 95 -3.09 -14.20 13.91
N GLU A 96 -3.28 -15.22 14.73
CA GLU A 96 -2.29 -15.71 15.70
C GLU A 96 -0.96 -16.15 15.06
N SER A 97 -1.00 -16.57 13.79
CA SER A 97 0.20 -16.92 13.03
C SER A 97 1.23 -15.79 12.95
N LEU A 98 0.79 -14.52 13.00
CA LEU A 98 1.69 -13.35 12.97
C LEU A 98 2.46 -13.15 14.28
N TYR A 99 2.04 -13.81 15.36
CA TYR A 99 2.73 -13.85 16.65
C TYR A 99 3.53 -15.15 16.86
N SER A 100 3.29 -16.16 16.03
CA SER A 100 3.91 -17.47 16.17
C SER A 100 5.33 -17.48 15.60
N ILE A 101 6.32 -17.72 16.48
CA ILE A 101 7.72 -17.94 16.08
C ILE A 101 7.90 -19.17 15.17
N TRP A 102 6.92 -20.10 15.21
CA TRP A 102 6.88 -21.29 14.36
C TRP A 102 6.37 -20.98 12.93
N GLN A 103 5.91 -19.75 12.69
CA GLN A 103 5.63 -19.17 11.38
C GLN A 103 6.61 -18.01 11.12
N PRO A 104 7.92 -18.30 10.94
CA PRO A 104 8.98 -17.29 11.02
C PRO A 104 8.86 -16.17 9.96
N ILE A 105 8.29 -16.47 8.78
CA ILE A 105 8.02 -15.47 7.74
C ILE A 105 6.98 -14.45 8.21
N GLU A 106 5.88 -14.91 8.81
CA GLU A 106 4.79 -14.03 9.29
C GLU A 106 5.24 -13.22 10.51
N PHE A 107 5.96 -13.85 11.44
CA PHE A 107 6.54 -13.17 12.59
C PHE A 107 7.52 -12.06 12.18
N LEU A 108 8.43 -12.35 11.24
CA LEU A 108 9.38 -11.37 10.72
C LEU A 108 8.67 -10.25 9.94
N ARG A 109 7.65 -10.58 9.14
CA ARG A 109 6.80 -9.61 8.44
C ARG A 109 6.16 -8.63 9.42
N ARG A 110 5.54 -9.11 10.50
CA ARG A 110 4.97 -8.26 11.55
C ARG A 110 6.03 -7.32 12.14
N LYS A 111 7.21 -7.84 12.50
CA LYS A 111 8.30 -7.01 13.04
C LYS A 111 8.76 -5.92 12.07
N GLN A 112 8.87 -6.23 10.79
CA GLN A 112 9.26 -5.27 9.76
C GLN A 112 8.20 -4.19 9.57
N ILE A 113 6.91 -4.56 9.58
CA ILE A 113 5.79 -3.61 9.51
C ILE A 113 5.80 -2.66 10.71
N LEU A 114 5.94 -3.18 11.94
CA LEU A 114 6.01 -2.36 13.14
C LEU A 114 7.24 -1.45 13.15
N SER A 115 8.40 -1.98 12.72
CA SER A 115 9.60 -1.16 12.53
C SER A 115 9.36 -0.04 11.52
N GLY A 116 8.72 -0.33 10.38
CA GLY A 116 8.43 0.67 9.36
C GLY A 116 7.48 1.76 9.82
N ALA A 117 6.53 1.41 10.69
CA ALA A 117 5.64 2.35 11.36
C ALA A 117 6.25 3.04 12.59
N CYS A 118 7.49 2.71 12.96
CA CYS A 118 8.15 3.17 14.18
C CYS A 118 7.38 2.89 15.48
N VAL A 119 6.66 1.77 15.52
CA VAL A 119 5.95 1.29 16.69
C VAL A 119 6.84 0.35 17.49
N LYS A 120 6.96 0.59 18.80
CA LYS A 120 7.82 -0.20 19.69
C LYS A 120 7.02 -1.30 20.38
N GLU A 121 7.63 -2.48 20.48
CA GLU A 121 7.19 -3.56 21.37
C GLU A 121 8.02 -3.56 22.66
N PRO A 122 7.55 -4.16 23.77
CA PRO A 122 6.22 -4.71 24.02
C PRO A 122 5.38 -3.71 24.82
N ALA A 123 4.32 -3.17 24.23
CA ALA A 123 3.37 -2.34 24.97
C ALA A 123 1.96 -2.66 24.48
N GLY A 124 1.01 -2.83 25.41
CA GLY A 124 -0.42 -2.97 25.13
C GLY A 124 -1.05 -1.65 24.69
N ASP A 125 -0.42 -0.99 23.72
CA ASP A 125 -0.79 0.30 23.16
C ASP A 125 -0.27 0.47 21.72
N ILE A 126 -0.13 -0.64 20.97
CA ILE A 126 0.34 -0.66 19.57
C ILE A 126 -0.60 0.19 18.70
N ASP A 127 -1.92 0.03 18.89
CA ASP A 127 -2.92 0.78 18.14
C ASP A 127 -2.72 2.30 18.26
N ARG A 128 -2.56 2.80 19.49
CA ARG A 128 -2.40 4.24 19.75
C ARG A 128 -1.03 4.75 19.33
N GLN A 129 0.03 3.97 19.54
CA GLN A 129 1.36 4.31 19.05
C GLN A 129 1.38 4.44 17.54
N TYR A 130 0.72 3.52 16.82
CA TYR A 130 0.62 3.55 15.36
C TYR A 130 -0.03 4.85 14.89
N VAL A 131 -1.21 5.17 15.42
CA VAL A 131 -1.94 6.41 15.07
C VAL A 131 -1.13 7.66 15.44
N THR A 132 -0.44 7.65 16.59
CA THR A 132 0.42 8.77 17.01
C THR A 132 1.56 9.00 16.03
N GLN A 133 2.25 7.95 15.61
CA GLN A 133 3.34 8.06 14.63
C GLN A 133 2.84 8.49 13.26
N LEU A 134 1.72 7.92 12.80
CA LEU A 134 1.09 8.30 11.53
C LEU A 134 0.67 9.79 11.54
N THR A 135 0.06 10.26 12.62
CA THR A 135 -0.32 11.67 12.79
C THR A 135 0.92 12.57 12.77
N ARG A 136 1.99 12.18 13.48
CA ARG A 136 3.25 12.91 13.47
C ARG A 136 3.82 13.04 12.06
N MET A 137 3.87 11.95 11.28
CA MET A 137 4.34 11.98 9.90
C MET A 137 3.47 12.88 9.01
N MET A 138 2.15 12.83 9.16
CA MET A 138 1.25 13.71 8.39
C MET A 138 1.35 15.18 8.80
N ASN A 139 1.84 15.50 9.99
CA ASN A 139 2.04 16.88 10.41
C ASN A 139 3.19 17.59 9.69
N ASP A 140 4.11 16.84 9.06
CA ASP A 140 5.14 17.42 8.19
C ASP A 140 4.60 17.86 6.81
N PHE A 141 3.35 17.48 6.46
CA PHE A 141 2.72 17.90 5.20
C PHE A 141 2.06 19.28 5.34
N PRO A 142 1.94 20.07 4.25
CA PRO A 142 1.22 21.34 4.26
C PRO A 142 -0.22 21.22 4.78
N ALA A 143 -0.78 22.31 5.31
CA ALA A 143 -2.16 22.31 5.77
C ALA A 143 -3.13 21.94 4.63
N GLY A 144 -4.13 21.12 4.93
CA GLY A 144 -5.10 20.59 3.96
C GLY A 144 -4.73 19.24 3.34
N ALA A 145 -3.45 18.87 3.34
CA ALA A 145 -3.00 17.55 2.88
C ALA A 145 -3.43 16.46 3.86
N LYS A 146 -4.01 15.38 3.33
CA LYS A 146 -4.55 14.27 4.12
C LYS A 146 -4.08 12.90 3.65
N ALA A 147 -4.25 11.90 4.51
CA ALA A 147 -4.20 10.48 4.15
C ALA A 147 -5.58 9.84 4.36
N ALA A 148 -5.98 8.97 3.43
CA ALA A 148 -7.21 8.21 3.52
C ALA A 148 -6.91 6.83 4.12
N LEU A 149 -7.38 6.62 5.35
CA LEU A 149 -7.10 5.45 6.16
C LEU A 149 -7.97 4.27 5.74
N LEU A 150 -7.33 3.18 5.32
CA LEU A 150 -8.00 1.96 4.87
C LEU A 150 -8.47 1.12 6.06
N ALA A 151 -9.78 0.92 6.18
CA ALA A 151 -10.33 -0.23 6.89
C ALA A 151 -10.11 -1.53 6.09
N PHE A 152 -10.31 -2.68 6.74
CA PHE A 152 -10.12 -3.99 6.13
C PHE A 152 -11.05 -5.01 6.76
N ASP A 153 -12.06 -5.46 6.01
CA ASP A 153 -13.04 -6.44 6.49
C ASP A 153 -12.42 -7.85 6.53
N HIS A 154 -13.11 -8.76 7.21
CA HIS A 154 -12.73 -10.17 7.25
C HIS A 154 -12.87 -10.85 5.88
N ALA A 155 -12.21 -12.01 5.74
CA ALA A 155 -12.51 -12.95 4.68
C ALA A 155 -13.87 -13.60 4.91
N HIS A 156 -14.55 -13.97 3.82
CA HIS A 156 -15.79 -14.75 3.88
C HIS A 156 -15.66 -16.04 3.05
N ASP A 157 -16.35 -17.09 3.44
CA ASP A 157 -16.46 -18.30 2.62
C ASP A 157 -17.39 -18.08 1.42
N ASP A 158 -17.51 -19.09 0.55
CA ASP A 158 -18.37 -19.01 -0.64
C ASP A 158 -19.86 -18.87 -0.28
N ARG A 159 -20.26 -19.24 0.94
CA ARG A 159 -21.62 -19.04 1.46
C ARG A 159 -21.86 -17.62 1.98
N GLY A 160 -20.82 -16.78 2.01
CA GLY A 160 -20.89 -15.42 2.54
C GLY A 160 -20.78 -15.34 4.06
N THR A 161 -20.38 -16.42 4.73
CA THR A 161 -20.14 -16.45 6.17
C THR A 161 -18.72 -16.01 6.48
N LYS A 162 -18.51 -15.24 7.55
CA LYS A 162 -17.18 -14.80 7.98
C LYS A 162 -16.26 -16.00 8.26
N ASP A 163 -15.07 -16.00 7.66
CA ASP A 163 -14.02 -17.01 7.84
C ASP A 163 -12.84 -16.38 8.61
N LEU A 164 -12.82 -16.58 9.93
CA LEU A 164 -11.79 -16.02 10.81
C LEU A 164 -10.42 -16.66 10.60
N ASP A 165 -10.38 -17.95 10.26
CA ASP A 165 -9.14 -18.70 10.05
C ASP A 165 -8.41 -18.19 8.80
N LYS A 166 -9.17 -17.79 7.77
CA LYS A 166 -8.62 -17.16 6.56
C LYS A 166 -8.53 -15.64 6.66
N SER A 167 -8.87 -15.03 7.79
CA SER A 167 -8.73 -13.59 8.00
C SER A 167 -7.36 -13.26 8.60
N THR A 168 -6.39 -12.88 7.77
CA THR A 168 -5.03 -12.52 8.25
C THR A 168 -5.05 -11.35 9.23
N PHE A 169 -5.87 -10.33 8.98
CA PHE A 169 -6.15 -9.25 9.91
C PHE A 169 -7.49 -8.62 9.58
N HIS A 170 -8.02 -7.83 10.51
CA HIS A 170 -9.25 -7.06 10.39
C HIS A 170 -9.06 -5.69 11.03
N VAL A 171 -9.52 -4.65 10.33
CA VAL A 171 -9.52 -3.26 10.77
C VAL A 171 -10.96 -2.74 10.63
N PRO A 172 -11.70 -2.57 11.74
CA PRO A 172 -13.11 -2.21 11.68
C PRO A 172 -13.33 -0.82 11.06
N ASN A 173 -14.41 -0.68 10.27
CA ASN A 173 -14.87 0.63 9.78
C ASN A 173 -15.08 1.64 10.91
N ALA A 174 -15.63 1.21 12.06
CA ALA A 174 -15.85 2.07 13.21
C ALA A 174 -14.56 2.65 13.78
N TYR A 175 -13.47 1.87 13.76
CA TYR A 175 -12.15 2.33 14.21
C TYR A 175 -11.57 3.33 13.22
N ALA A 176 -11.56 3.01 11.92
CA ALA A 176 -11.09 3.92 10.87
C ALA A 176 -11.83 5.27 10.89
N LYS A 177 -13.16 5.22 11.03
CA LYS A 177 -14.02 6.40 11.23
C LYS A 177 -13.58 7.20 12.46
N THR A 178 -13.43 6.56 13.61
CA THR A 178 -13.08 7.23 14.87
C THR A 178 -11.72 7.93 14.79
N VAL A 179 -10.71 7.25 14.25
CA VAL A 179 -9.38 7.83 14.03
C VAL A 179 -9.45 9.02 13.08
N ALA A 180 -10.15 8.87 11.95
CA ALA A 180 -10.29 9.96 10.98
C ALA A 180 -11.02 11.17 11.57
N GLN A 181 -12.08 10.97 12.36
CA GLN A 181 -12.81 12.07 13.01
C GLN A 181 -11.98 12.77 14.09
N THR A 182 -11.23 12.00 14.89
CA THR A 182 -10.37 12.54 15.96
C THR A 182 -9.25 13.42 15.39
N HIS A 183 -8.76 13.09 14.18
CA HIS A 183 -7.69 13.80 13.49
C HIS A 183 -8.14 14.33 12.12
N ALA A 184 -9.36 14.86 12.05
CA ALA A 184 -10.01 15.32 10.81
C ALA A 184 -9.18 16.29 9.92
N PRO A 185 -8.27 17.13 10.46
CA PRO A 185 -7.38 17.94 9.61
C PRO A 185 -6.40 17.13 8.77
N ARG A 186 -6.06 15.89 9.17
CA ARG A 186 -5.04 15.05 8.53
C ARG A 186 -5.57 13.77 7.94
N PHE A 187 -6.74 13.30 8.38
CA PHE A 187 -7.25 12.00 7.95
C PHE A 187 -8.66 12.06 7.40
N GLU A 188 -8.87 11.19 6.42
CA GLU A 188 -10.15 10.68 5.97
C GLU A 188 -10.11 9.17 6.08
N TRP A 189 -11.23 8.49 5.81
CA TRP A 189 -11.28 7.04 5.92
C TRP A 189 -11.99 6.39 4.75
N ILE A 190 -11.56 5.17 4.45
CA ILE A 190 -12.06 4.34 3.37
C ILE A 190 -12.64 3.09 4.02
N ALA A 191 -13.89 2.80 3.70
CA ALA A 191 -14.58 1.66 4.25
C ALA A 191 -14.09 0.36 3.63
N SER A 192 -14.21 -0.74 4.34
CA SER A 192 -14.15 -2.08 3.78
C SER A 192 -15.39 -2.83 4.23
N VAL A 193 -16.16 -3.32 3.26
CA VAL A 193 -17.40 -4.08 3.50
C VAL A 193 -17.38 -5.25 2.54
N HIS A 194 -17.38 -6.47 3.08
CA HIS A 194 -17.35 -7.66 2.25
C HIS A 194 -18.63 -7.76 1.39
N PRO A 195 -18.54 -7.94 0.06
CA PRO A 195 -19.71 -7.89 -0.82
C PRO A 195 -20.66 -9.08 -0.66
N TYR A 196 -20.18 -10.22 -0.15
CA TYR A 196 -21.04 -11.38 0.11
C TYR A 196 -21.96 -11.21 1.32
N ARG A 197 -21.79 -10.18 2.14
CA ARG A 197 -22.72 -9.90 3.24
C ARG A 197 -24.11 -9.58 2.71
N ASP A 198 -25.14 -10.11 3.36
CA ASP A 198 -26.53 -9.82 3.04
C ASP A 198 -26.83 -8.32 3.15
N ASP A 199 -26.24 -7.65 4.15
CA ASP A 199 -26.39 -6.21 4.40
C ASP A 199 -25.34 -5.33 3.67
N SER A 200 -24.54 -5.89 2.75
CA SER A 200 -23.40 -5.19 2.09
C SER A 200 -23.77 -3.81 1.57
N VAL A 201 -24.86 -3.67 0.83
CA VAL A 201 -25.31 -2.37 0.28
C VAL A 201 -25.69 -1.40 1.39
N ALA A 202 -26.43 -1.86 2.40
CA ALA A 202 -26.81 -1.03 3.54
C ALA A 202 -25.59 -0.59 4.37
N ALA A 203 -24.62 -1.47 4.56
CA ALA A 203 -23.38 -1.19 5.27
C ALA A 203 -22.50 -0.19 4.50
N ILE A 204 -22.38 -0.30 3.17
CA ILE A 204 -21.67 0.69 2.34
C ILE A 204 -22.41 2.03 2.38
N ALA A 205 -23.74 2.03 2.27
CA ALA A 205 -24.54 3.25 2.35
C ALA A 205 -24.37 3.97 3.69
N LYS A 206 -24.38 3.22 4.78
CA LYS A 206 -24.09 3.73 6.12
C LYS A 206 -22.68 4.30 6.21
N ALA A 207 -21.67 3.58 5.72
CA ALA A 207 -20.28 4.04 5.74
C ALA A 207 -20.11 5.34 4.97
N ARG A 208 -20.73 5.47 3.79
CA ARG A 208 -20.76 6.71 3.01
C ARG A 208 -21.41 7.86 3.79
N ALA A 209 -22.58 7.63 4.38
CA ALA A 209 -23.27 8.63 5.21
C ALA A 209 -22.44 9.04 6.45
N ASP A 210 -21.62 8.13 6.96
CA ASP A 210 -20.67 8.35 8.06
C ASP A 210 -19.35 9.01 7.61
N GLY A 211 -19.22 9.37 6.33
CA GLY A 211 -18.08 10.12 5.78
C GLY A 211 -16.97 9.28 5.16
N ALA A 212 -17.20 7.99 4.87
CA ALA A 212 -16.25 7.20 4.09
C ALA A 212 -16.13 7.74 2.67
N VAL A 213 -14.90 7.86 2.17
CA VAL A 213 -14.63 8.48 0.86
C VAL A 213 -14.47 7.50 -0.30
N ALA A 214 -14.27 6.22 0.01
CA ALA A 214 -14.24 5.10 -0.93
C ALA A 214 -14.51 3.77 -0.19
N VAL A 215 -14.57 2.66 -0.96
CA VAL A 215 -14.59 1.29 -0.45
C VAL A 215 -13.31 0.56 -0.88
N LYS A 216 -12.72 -0.30 -0.02
CA LYS A 216 -11.51 -1.08 -0.30
C LYS A 216 -11.79 -2.58 -0.23
N TRP A 217 -11.33 -3.31 -1.26
CA TRP A 217 -11.28 -4.77 -1.29
C TRP A 217 -9.88 -5.32 -1.60
N LEU A 218 -9.62 -6.53 -1.12
CA LEU A 218 -8.47 -7.34 -1.51
C LEU A 218 -9.00 -8.74 -1.87
N PRO A 219 -9.37 -8.97 -3.13
CA PRO A 219 -10.15 -10.14 -3.54
C PRO A 219 -9.53 -11.49 -3.18
N SER A 220 -8.20 -11.66 -3.33
CA SER A 220 -7.54 -12.93 -3.02
C SER A 220 -7.59 -13.29 -1.54
N ALA A 221 -7.37 -12.30 -0.67
CA ALA A 221 -7.38 -12.50 0.78
C ALA A 221 -8.80 -12.60 1.33
N MET A 222 -9.74 -11.85 0.74
CA MET A 222 -11.12 -11.79 1.21
C MET A 222 -12.02 -12.89 0.63
N ASN A 223 -11.60 -13.58 -0.44
CA ASN A 223 -12.39 -14.53 -1.23
C ASN A 223 -13.55 -13.86 -2.00
N ILE A 224 -13.22 -12.85 -2.80
CA ILE A 224 -14.20 -12.12 -3.61
C ILE A 224 -14.02 -12.51 -5.08
N ASP A 225 -14.96 -13.28 -5.65
CA ASP A 225 -15.03 -13.50 -7.10
C ASP A 225 -15.76 -12.32 -7.74
N TRP A 226 -15.06 -11.59 -8.62
CA TRP A 226 -15.59 -10.47 -9.38
C TRP A 226 -16.85 -10.81 -10.20
N ARG A 227 -17.06 -12.07 -10.54
CA ARG A 227 -18.16 -12.52 -11.41
C ARG A 227 -19.34 -13.08 -10.63
N ASP A 228 -19.25 -13.15 -9.31
CA ASP A 228 -20.33 -13.70 -8.49
C ASP A 228 -21.57 -12.80 -8.58
N ALA A 229 -22.72 -13.41 -8.88
CA ALA A 229 -23.98 -12.69 -9.10
C ALA A 229 -24.41 -11.85 -7.88
N ARG A 230 -23.95 -12.18 -6.67
CA ARG A 230 -24.20 -11.39 -5.47
C ARG A 230 -23.61 -9.98 -5.57
N LEU A 231 -22.53 -9.79 -6.34
CA LEU A 231 -21.89 -8.47 -6.43
C LEU A 231 -22.68 -7.49 -7.29
N VAL A 232 -23.61 -7.94 -8.14
CA VAL A 232 -24.41 -7.06 -9.02
C VAL A 232 -25.09 -5.95 -8.21
N ARG A 233 -25.75 -6.27 -7.09
CA ARG A 233 -26.40 -5.26 -6.21
C ARG A 233 -25.40 -4.22 -5.68
N VAL A 234 -24.16 -4.65 -5.43
CA VAL A 234 -23.11 -3.79 -4.90
C VAL A 234 -22.55 -2.90 -6.02
N TYR A 235 -22.34 -3.47 -7.21
CA TYR A 235 -21.92 -2.71 -8.39
C TYR A 235 -22.93 -1.64 -8.77
N ASP A 236 -24.22 -1.99 -8.82
CA ASP A 236 -25.30 -1.04 -9.14
C ASP A 236 -25.31 0.12 -8.13
N TYR A 237 -25.15 -0.18 -6.84
CA TYR A 237 -25.05 0.84 -5.81
C TYR A 237 -23.81 1.74 -5.99
N LEU A 238 -22.62 1.15 -6.17
CA LEU A 238 -21.37 1.90 -6.33
C LEU A 238 -21.39 2.77 -7.60
N ALA A 239 -21.95 2.26 -8.69
CA ALA A 239 -22.12 2.99 -9.94
C ALA A 239 -23.12 4.14 -9.81
N GLN A 240 -24.30 3.90 -9.22
CA GLN A 240 -25.31 4.94 -8.99
C GLN A 240 -24.77 6.07 -8.09
N THR A 241 -23.99 5.71 -7.08
CA THR A 241 -23.46 6.66 -6.10
C THR A 241 -22.15 7.32 -6.51
N GLN A 242 -21.49 6.79 -7.54
CA GLN A 242 -20.12 7.10 -7.92
C GLN A 242 -19.13 6.95 -6.74
N MET A 243 -19.45 6.08 -5.78
CA MET A 243 -18.58 5.73 -4.67
C MET A 243 -17.40 4.91 -5.22
N PRO A 244 -16.15 5.38 -5.11
CA PRO A 244 -15.02 4.66 -5.69
C PRO A 244 -14.76 3.34 -4.97
N LEU A 245 -14.36 2.34 -5.75
CA LEU A 245 -13.86 1.06 -5.26
C LEU A 245 -12.36 0.98 -5.50
N ILE A 246 -11.58 0.85 -4.44
CA ILE A 246 -10.16 0.53 -4.49
C ILE A 246 -10.01 -0.99 -4.38
N ALA A 247 -9.33 -1.62 -5.32
CA ALA A 247 -9.14 -3.07 -5.27
C ALA A 247 -7.78 -3.52 -5.78
N HIS A 248 -7.27 -4.60 -5.18
CA HIS A 248 -6.03 -5.22 -5.61
C HIS A 248 -6.23 -6.08 -6.86
N PHE A 249 -5.31 -5.90 -7.79
CA PHE A 249 -5.07 -6.73 -8.96
C PHE A 249 -3.56 -6.93 -9.08
N GLY A 250 -3.14 -7.93 -9.85
CA GLY A 250 -1.75 -8.39 -9.84
C GLY A 250 -1.41 -9.18 -8.57
N ALA A 251 -0.26 -9.83 -8.56
CA ALA A 251 0.13 -10.69 -7.45
C ALA A 251 0.14 -9.90 -6.12
N GLU A 252 -0.44 -10.49 -5.08
CA GLU A 252 -0.38 -10.01 -3.70
C GLU A 252 0.57 -10.92 -2.90
N LYS A 253 1.38 -10.33 -2.02
CA LYS A 253 2.40 -11.07 -1.24
C LYS A 253 2.39 -10.70 0.24
N ALA A 254 1.82 -9.55 0.61
CA ALA A 254 1.77 -9.09 1.99
C ALA A 254 0.65 -9.77 2.79
N VAL A 255 -0.46 -10.14 2.14
CA VAL A 255 -1.64 -10.72 2.80
C VAL A 255 -1.95 -12.09 2.21
N LYS A 256 -1.85 -13.12 3.05
CA LYS A 256 -2.15 -14.51 2.69
C LYS A 256 -3.65 -14.75 2.48
N GLY A 257 -4.43 -14.42 3.50
CA GLY A 257 -5.88 -14.55 3.55
C GLY A 257 -6.43 -15.88 3.01
N ALA A 258 -7.49 -15.82 2.21
CA ALA A 258 -8.12 -16.96 1.58
C ALA A 258 -7.34 -17.58 0.40
N HIS A 259 -6.20 -17.01 0.00
CA HIS A 259 -5.31 -17.56 -1.04
C HIS A 259 -5.96 -17.78 -2.42
N ARG A 260 -6.82 -16.86 -2.85
CA ARG A 260 -7.51 -16.91 -4.15
C ARG A 260 -6.84 -16.03 -5.20
N ASP A 261 -5.58 -16.32 -5.52
CA ASP A 261 -4.75 -15.51 -6.42
C ASP A 261 -5.35 -15.36 -7.83
N GLU A 262 -6.22 -16.30 -8.25
CA GLU A 262 -6.94 -16.21 -9.52
C GLU A 262 -7.85 -14.97 -9.61
N PHE A 263 -8.36 -14.46 -8.48
CA PHE A 263 -9.21 -13.26 -8.46
C PHE A 263 -8.43 -11.96 -8.64
N LEU A 264 -7.09 -12.03 -8.68
CA LEU A 264 -6.22 -10.87 -8.90
C LEU A 264 -5.90 -10.63 -10.37
N ASN A 265 -6.40 -11.45 -11.31
CA ASN A 265 -6.18 -11.21 -12.73
C ASN A 265 -6.73 -9.83 -13.13
N PRO A 266 -5.91 -8.90 -13.67
CA PRO A 266 -6.35 -7.55 -14.01
C PRO A 266 -7.56 -7.51 -14.94
N LEU A 267 -7.72 -8.50 -15.84
CA LEU A 267 -8.85 -8.54 -16.77
C LEU A 267 -10.20 -8.75 -16.08
N HIS A 268 -10.24 -9.20 -14.82
CA HIS A 268 -11.48 -9.23 -14.04
C HIS A 268 -12.03 -7.84 -13.72
N ALA A 269 -11.20 -6.79 -13.80
CA ALA A 269 -11.64 -5.41 -13.63
C ALA A 269 -12.72 -5.00 -14.65
N ARG A 270 -12.83 -5.67 -15.81
CA ARG A 270 -13.90 -5.40 -16.77
C ARG A 270 -15.29 -5.55 -16.16
N VAL A 271 -15.48 -6.53 -15.28
CA VAL A 271 -16.80 -6.82 -14.70
C VAL A 271 -17.37 -5.59 -13.94
N PRO A 272 -16.70 -5.05 -12.90
CA PRO A 272 -17.21 -3.83 -12.25
C PRO A 272 -17.22 -2.61 -13.19
N LEU A 273 -16.26 -2.49 -14.12
CA LEU A 273 -16.20 -1.35 -15.06
C LEU A 273 -17.40 -1.34 -16.03
N GLU A 274 -17.86 -2.50 -16.49
CA GLU A 274 -19.03 -2.65 -17.36
C GLU A 274 -20.34 -2.30 -16.64
N HIS A 275 -20.39 -2.48 -15.32
CA HIS A 275 -21.47 -1.96 -14.46
C HIS A 275 -21.35 -0.45 -14.19
N GLY A 276 -20.31 0.23 -14.68
CA GLY A 276 -20.08 1.66 -14.46
C GLY A 276 -19.46 2.02 -13.11
N VAL A 277 -18.87 1.05 -12.40
CA VAL A 277 -18.18 1.29 -11.13
C VAL A 277 -16.90 2.10 -11.39
N ARG A 278 -16.71 3.17 -10.63
CA ARG A 278 -15.43 3.88 -10.58
C ARG A 278 -14.41 3.04 -9.80
N LEU A 279 -13.48 2.43 -10.52
CA LEU A 279 -12.51 1.48 -9.98
C LEU A 279 -11.12 2.13 -9.91
N ILE A 280 -10.48 2.05 -8.75
CA ILE A 280 -9.08 2.40 -8.52
C ILE A 280 -8.30 1.10 -8.35
N VAL A 281 -7.47 0.77 -9.34
CA VAL A 281 -6.58 -0.39 -9.30
C VAL A 281 -5.40 -0.07 -8.37
N ALA A 282 -5.33 -0.81 -7.26
CA ALA A 282 -4.23 -0.68 -6.32
C ALA A 282 -2.89 -1.05 -6.95
N HIS A 283 -1.87 -0.24 -6.68
CA HIS A 283 -0.51 -0.42 -7.20
C HIS A 283 -0.42 -0.55 -8.72
N ALA A 284 -1.43 -0.08 -9.48
CA ALA A 284 -1.52 -0.26 -10.93
C ALA A 284 -1.32 -1.72 -11.41
N ALA A 285 -1.70 -2.72 -10.60
CA ALA A 285 -1.47 -4.13 -10.86
C ALA A 285 0.00 -4.48 -11.23
N SER A 286 0.95 -3.74 -10.65
CA SER A 286 2.34 -3.70 -11.07
C SER A 286 3.18 -4.95 -10.78
N MET A 287 2.60 -6.02 -10.23
CA MET A 287 3.32 -7.24 -9.88
C MET A 287 2.66 -8.50 -10.42
N GLY A 288 3.49 -9.50 -10.71
CA GLY A 288 3.07 -10.85 -11.03
C GLY A 288 2.69 -11.04 -12.50
N ASN A 289 2.33 -12.29 -12.81
CA ASN A 289 1.82 -12.68 -14.12
C ASN A 289 0.45 -13.34 -13.93
N ALA A 290 -0.42 -13.17 -14.92
CA ALA A 290 -1.72 -13.81 -14.96
C ALA A 290 -1.99 -14.36 -16.37
N PRO A 291 -2.84 -15.39 -16.51
CA PRO A 291 -3.26 -15.85 -17.84
C PRO A 291 -4.02 -14.74 -18.56
N ASP A 292 -3.63 -14.44 -19.80
CA ASP A 292 -4.36 -13.54 -20.68
C ASP A 292 -5.70 -14.17 -21.09
N LEU A 293 -6.77 -13.83 -20.38
CA LEU A 293 -8.11 -14.42 -20.55
C LEU A 293 -8.75 -14.08 -21.91
N GLU A 294 -8.23 -13.06 -22.60
CA GLU A 294 -8.69 -12.63 -23.93
C GLU A 294 -7.91 -13.33 -25.06
N SER A 295 -6.80 -13.99 -24.74
CA SER A 295 -6.03 -14.79 -25.69
C SER A 295 -6.48 -16.24 -25.70
N MET A 296 -6.63 -16.82 -26.89
CA MET A 296 -6.95 -18.24 -27.07
C MET A 296 -5.98 -19.19 -26.35
N SER A 297 -4.69 -18.81 -26.26
CA SER A 297 -3.67 -19.63 -25.62
C SER A 297 -3.57 -19.42 -24.10
N LYS A 298 -4.31 -18.46 -23.53
CA LYS A 298 -4.23 -18.05 -22.11
C LYS A 298 -2.78 -17.86 -21.61
N ARG A 299 -1.94 -17.25 -22.46
CA ARG A 299 -0.51 -17.08 -22.18
C ARG A 299 -0.31 -16.32 -20.87
N SER A 300 0.60 -16.82 -20.03
CA SER A 300 1.07 -16.09 -18.84
C SER A 300 1.71 -14.76 -19.26
N THR A 301 1.11 -13.66 -18.81
CA THR A 301 1.43 -12.29 -19.22
C THR A 301 1.60 -11.41 -17.98
N PRO A 302 2.53 -10.45 -17.96
CA PRO A 302 2.67 -9.53 -16.83
C PRO A 302 1.35 -8.84 -16.51
N CYS A 303 0.97 -8.81 -15.24
CA CYS A 303 -0.28 -8.19 -14.80
C CYS A 303 -0.32 -6.69 -15.18
N PHE A 304 0.82 -6.01 -15.10
CA PHE A 304 0.92 -4.61 -15.52
C PHE A 304 0.57 -4.42 -17.01
N ASP A 305 0.96 -5.34 -17.89
CA ASP A 305 0.63 -5.26 -19.31
C ASP A 305 -0.88 -5.46 -19.55
N LEU A 306 -1.51 -6.37 -18.82
CA LEU A 306 -2.97 -6.56 -18.86
C LEU A 306 -3.71 -5.32 -18.33
N PHE A 307 -3.23 -4.72 -17.24
CA PHE A 307 -3.73 -3.45 -16.71
C PHE A 307 -3.53 -2.30 -17.71
N ALA A 308 -2.37 -2.21 -18.37
CA ALA A 308 -2.08 -1.18 -19.35
C ALA A 308 -3.03 -1.24 -20.55
N ARG A 309 -3.46 -2.44 -20.97
CA ARG A 309 -4.52 -2.59 -21.99
C ARG A 309 -5.83 -1.96 -21.53
N LEU A 310 -6.26 -2.23 -20.29
CA LEU A 310 -7.47 -1.63 -19.74
C LEU A 310 -7.35 -0.11 -19.60
N MET A 311 -6.18 0.40 -19.18
CA MET A 311 -5.93 1.84 -19.13
C MET A 311 -5.99 2.52 -20.49
N ASN A 312 -5.64 1.82 -21.57
CA ASN A 312 -5.70 2.33 -22.94
C ASN A 312 -7.07 2.12 -23.62
N ASP A 313 -7.97 1.37 -23.00
CA ASP A 313 -9.33 1.20 -23.49
C ASP A 313 -10.17 2.45 -23.20
N ARG A 314 -10.58 3.14 -24.26
CA ARG A 314 -11.39 4.37 -24.17
C ARG A 314 -12.75 4.14 -23.51
N ALA A 315 -13.28 2.92 -23.55
CA ALA A 315 -14.54 2.59 -22.88
C ALA A 315 -14.48 2.81 -21.37
N TYR A 316 -13.29 2.66 -20.77
CA TYR A 316 -13.10 2.76 -19.32
C TYR A 316 -12.42 4.06 -18.87
N GLU A 317 -12.14 5.00 -19.78
CA GLU A 317 -11.41 6.24 -19.47
C GLU A 317 -12.05 7.05 -18.33
N ARG A 318 -13.38 7.00 -18.17
CA ARG A 318 -14.10 7.72 -17.11
C ARG A 318 -14.14 6.99 -15.76
N HIS A 319 -13.95 5.68 -15.75
CA HIS A 319 -14.23 4.83 -14.59
C HIS A 319 -12.97 4.16 -14.04
N LEU A 320 -11.96 3.90 -14.87
CA LEU A 320 -10.73 3.24 -14.46
C LEU A 320 -9.65 4.25 -14.07
N LEU A 321 -9.22 4.12 -12.82
CA LEU A 321 -8.14 4.85 -12.17
C LEU A 321 -7.13 3.83 -11.62
N ALA A 322 -5.96 4.29 -11.22
CA ALA A 322 -5.01 3.48 -10.45
C ALA A 322 -4.24 4.34 -9.45
N ASP A 323 -3.84 3.76 -8.33
CA ASP A 323 -2.89 4.42 -7.46
C ASP A 323 -1.43 4.03 -7.78
N THR A 324 -0.50 4.91 -7.42
CA THR A 324 0.94 4.73 -7.66
C THR A 324 1.66 4.12 -6.46
N SER A 325 0.93 3.50 -5.52
CA SER A 325 1.54 2.97 -4.30
C SER A 325 2.36 1.72 -4.63
N ALA A 326 3.45 1.47 -3.89
CA ALA A 326 4.42 0.40 -4.14
C ALA A 326 5.15 0.37 -5.51
N VAL A 327 4.80 1.23 -6.48
CA VAL A 327 5.34 1.20 -7.86
C VAL A 327 6.87 1.36 -7.93
N PHE A 328 7.47 2.06 -6.97
CA PHE A 328 8.92 2.29 -6.90
C PHE A 328 9.64 1.35 -5.91
N PHE A 329 8.96 0.31 -5.41
CA PHE A 329 9.63 -0.69 -4.58
C PHE A 329 10.60 -1.53 -5.41
N CYS A 330 11.63 -2.09 -4.77
CA CYS A 330 12.64 -2.91 -5.44
C CYS A 330 12.01 -4.10 -6.19
N ASN A 331 10.93 -4.68 -5.69
CA ASN A 331 10.26 -5.83 -6.30
C ASN A 331 9.34 -5.47 -7.49
N ARG A 332 9.52 -4.31 -8.11
CA ARG A 332 8.84 -3.90 -9.35
C ARG A 332 9.81 -3.80 -10.50
N ASP A 333 9.36 -4.26 -11.66
CA ASP A 333 10.13 -4.14 -12.90
C ASP A 333 10.24 -2.66 -13.31
N ALA A 334 11.41 -2.28 -13.83
CA ALA A 334 11.66 -0.92 -14.29
C ALA A 334 10.63 -0.44 -15.32
N SER A 335 10.18 -1.33 -16.21
CA SER A 335 9.20 -1.03 -17.25
C SER A 335 7.87 -0.49 -16.69
N VAL A 336 7.49 -0.83 -15.45
CA VAL A 336 6.27 -0.34 -14.79
C VAL A 336 6.32 1.18 -14.66
N TRP A 337 7.28 1.71 -13.90
CA TRP A 337 7.35 3.16 -13.66
C TRP A 337 7.79 3.91 -14.93
N GLN A 338 8.55 3.27 -15.84
CA GLN A 338 8.88 3.85 -17.15
C GLN A 338 7.62 4.13 -17.97
N GLN A 339 6.73 3.14 -18.07
CA GLN A 339 5.47 3.27 -18.80
C GLN A 339 4.53 4.27 -18.12
N MET A 340 4.42 4.27 -16.78
CA MET A 340 3.58 5.24 -16.07
C MET A 340 4.06 6.68 -16.25
N LEU A 341 5.38 6.92 -16.30
CA LEU A 341 5.93 8.25 -16.56
C LEU A 341 5.73 8.70 -18.01
N ARG A 342 5.95 7.81 -18.99
CA ARG A 342 5.83 8.13 -20.43
C ARG A 342 4.39 8.30 -20.90
N ASN A 343 3.45 7.52 -20.38
CA ASN A 343 2.03 7.60 -20.76
C ASN A 343 1.33 8.76 -20.03
N THR A 344 1.66 9.99 -20.42
CA THR A 344 1.15 11.22 -19.76
C THR A 344 -0.38 11.35 -19.82
N HIS A 345 -1.04 10.73 -20.81
CA HIS A 345 -2.50 10.64 -20.87
C HIS A 345 -3.12 9.78 -19.76
N TRP A 346 -2.33 8.98 -19.03
CA TRP A 346 -2.79 8.28 -17.83
C TRP A 346 -2.81 9.18 -16.59
N HIS A 347 -2.04 10.27 -16.55
CA HIS A 347 -1.77 11.00 -15.29
C HIS A 347 -3.01 11.64 -14.64
N SER A 348 -4.03 11.95 -15.43
CA SER A 348 -5.31 12.42 -14.88
C SER A 348 -6.10 11.32 -14.14
N ARG A 349 -5.71 10.05 -14.34
CA ARG A 349 -6.30 8.84 -13.80
C ARG A 349 -5.37 8.05 -12.87
N LEU A 350 -4.16 8.56 -12.65
CA LEU A 350 -3.24 8.05 -11.63
C LEU A 350 -3.42 8.85 -10.34
N LEU A 351 -3.35 8.18 -9.20
CA LEU A 351 -3.55 8.76 -7.88
C LEU A 351 -2.34 8.46 -6.98
N HIS A 352 -1.90 9.43 -6.21
CA HIS A 352 -0.86 9.20 -5.22
C HIS A 352 -1.40 8.31 -4.10
N GLY A 353 -0.72 7.20 -3.87
CA GLY A 353 -0.86 6.39 -2.67
C GLY A 353 0.53 5.98 -2.18
N THR A 354 0.75 5.85 -0.87
CA THR A 354 2.06 5.49 -0.33
C THR A 354 2.23 4.01 -0.02
N ASP A 355 1.13 3.32 0.25
CA ASP A 355 1.11 1.97 0.83
C ASP A 355 1.74 1.95 2.24
N HIS A 356 1.52 3.02 3.01
CA HIS A 356 1.97 3.10 4.40
C HIS A 356 1.50 1.87 5.20
N PRO A 357 2.37 1.22 6.00
CA PRO A 357 3.71 1.63 6.44
C PRO A 357 4.90 1.14 5.61
N LEU A 358 4.67 0.59 4.41
CA LEU A 358 5.72 -0.05 3.62
C LEU A 358 6.87 0.87 3.17
N PRO A 359 6.69 2.18 2.92
CA PRO A 359 7.83 3.09 2.73
C PRO A 359 8.85 3.09 3.87
N GLY A 360 8.38 2.79 5.09
CA GLY A 360 9.21 2.64 6.27
C GLY A 360 9.86 1.26 6.41
N VAL A 361 9.59 0.30 5.54
CA VAL A 361 10.29 -0.99 5.52
C VAL A 361 11.57 -0.82 4.70
N TRP A 362 12.71 -0.76 5.38
CA TRP A 362 13.99 -0.30 4.78
C TRP A 362 14.37 -1.03 3.49
N PRO A 363 14.29 -2.37 3.44
CA PRO A 363 14.72 -3.11 2.26
C PRO A 363 13.86 -2.95 1.00
N LEU A 364 12.71 -2.24 1.09
CA LEU A 364 11.80 -2.08 -0.05
C LEU A 364 12.20 -1.00 -1.06
N TYR A 365 13.17 -0.13 -0.74
CA TYR A 365 13.62 0.91 -1.66
C TYR A 365 15.13 0.82 -1.91
N ASP A 366 15.51 1.09 -3.14
CA ASP A 366 16.89 1.28 -3.58
C ASP A 366 16.97 2.58 -4.38
N VAL A 367 17.35 3.66 -3.69
CA VAL A 367 17.41 5.00 -4.28
C VAL A 367 18.54 5.05 -5.32
N GLU A 368 19.65 4.35 -5.09
CA GLU A 368 20.75 4.23 -6.04
C GLU A 368 20.33 3.49 -7.30
N ALA A 369 19.57 2.40 -7.20
CA ALA A 369 19.08 1.71 -8.39
C ALA A 369 18.24 2.65 -9.29
N LEU A 370 17.51 3.61 -8.71
CA LEU A 370 16.77 4.63 -9.46
C LEU A 370 17.70 5.68 -10.11
N VAL A 371 18.84 5.98 -9.49
CA VAL A 371 19.88 6.83 -10.08
C VAL A 371 20.58 6.09 -11.23
N ASP A 372 20.96 4.84 -11.02
CA ASP A 372 21.62 3.98 -12.02
C ASP A 372 20.72 3.76 -13.24
N ALA A 373 19.41 3.64 -13.02
CA ALA A 373 18.40 3.57 -14.09
C ALA A 373 18.09 4.93 -14.75
N ASN A 374 18.80 6.01 -14.38
CA ASN A 374 18.64 7.37 -14.89
C ASN A 374 17.22 7.94 -14.73
N VAL A 375 16.57 7.56 -13.63
CA VAL A 375 15.19 7.99 -13.27
C VAL A 375 15.22 9.10 -12.24
N LEU A 376 16.26 9.09 -11.40
CA LEU A 376 16.46 10.03 -10.32
C LEU A 376 17.81 10.73 -10.51
N ASN A 377 17.85 12.05 -10.32
CA ASN A 377 19.12 12.77 -10.32
C ASN A 377 19.96 12.32 -9.10
N ALA A 378 21.23 11.97 -9.34
CA ALA A 378 22.18 11.59 -8.30
C ALA A 378 22.25 12.60 -7.14
N ASP A 379 22.14 13.91 -7.43
CA ASP A 379 22.20 14.98 -6.42
C ASP A 379 21.00 14.94 -5.45
N ALA A 380 19.87 14.37 -5.88
CA ALA A 380 18.67 14.23 -5.04
C ALA A 380 18.76 13.07 -4.04
N ALA A 381 19.55 12.03 -4.37
CA ALA A 381 19.58 10.79 -3.59
C ALA A 381 19.97 10.98 -2.12
N PRO A 382 21.03 11.74 -1.76
CA PRO A 382 21.38 11.97 -0.37
C PRO A 382 20.26 12.63 0.44
N THR A 383 19.57 13.60 -0.14
CA THR A 383 18.47 14.32 0.53
C THR A 383 17.25 13.41 0.71
N LEU A 384 16.86 12.65 -0.32
CA LEU A 384 15.78 11.68 -0.24
C LEU A 384 16.00 10.64 0.87
N LYS A 385 17.20 10.09 0.97
CA LYS A 385 17.56 9.14 2.04
C LYS A 385 17.42 9.75 3.43
N ARG A 386 17.84 11.01 3.62
CA ARG A 386 17.66 11.72 4.90
C ARG A 386 16.19 11.97 5.22
N ILE A 387 15.38 12.33 4.21
CA ILE A 387 13.92 12.47 4.36
C ILE A 387 13.32 11.14 4.82
N ARG A 388 13.66 10.01 4.18
CA ARG A 388 13.13 8.69 4.52
C ARG A 388 13.34 8.31 5.98
N ARG A 389 14.53 8.60 6.53
CA ARG A 389 14.88 8.33 7.93
C ARG A 389 13.98 9.07 8.94
N LYS A 390 13.48 10.25 8.57
CA LYS A 390 12.62 11.11 9.42
C LYS A 390 11.14 10.87 9.16
N ASN A 391 10.76 10.73 7.90
CA ASN A 391 9.38 10.61 7.46
C ASN A 391 9.26 9.79 6.16
N PRO A 392 8.97 8.48 6.27
CA PRO A 392 8.80 7.61 5.11
C PRO A 392 7.64 7.97 4.19
N LEU A 393 6.54 8.56 4.70
CA LEU A 393 5.43 9.04 3.87
C LEU A 393 5.88 10.18 2.96
N LEU A 394 6.53 11.17 3.57
CA LEU A 394 7.02 12.34 2.85
C LEU A 394 8.12 11.94 1.86
N PHE A 395 8.99 10.99 2.22
CA PHE A 395 9.97 10.43 1.30
C PHE A 395 9.33 9.87 0.04
N ASP A 396 8.31 9.02 0.16
CA ASP A 396 7.69 8.39 -1.00
C ASP A 396 7.01 9.44 -1.92
N PHE A 397 6.34 10.42 -1.34
CA PHE A 397 5.82 11.57 -2.08
C PHE A 397 6.92 12.35 -2.81
N VAL A 398 7.97 12.78 -2.09
CA VAL A 398 9.06 13.58 -2.65
C VAL A 398 9.83 12.79 -3.71
N LEU A 399 10.02 11.48 -3.54
CA LEU A 399 10.60 10.59 -4.54
C LEU A 399 9.77 10.63 -5.83
N LYS A 400 8.46 10.41 -5.73
CA LYS A 400 7.54 10.43 -6.87
C LYS A 400 7.50 11.80 -7.57
N ARG A 401 7.77 12.89 -6.86
CA ARG A 401 7.94 14.24 -7.46
C ARG A 401 9.30 14.47 -8.11
N SER A 402 10.32 13.71 -7.70
CA SER A 402 11.69 13.85 -8.17
C SER A 402 12.04 12.98 -9.39
N VAL A 403 11.30 11.88 -9.59
CA VAL A 403 11.53 10.95 -10.69
C VAL A 403 11.17 11.54 -12.06
N ARG A 404 11.99 11.22 -13.06
CA ARG A 404 11.82 11.62 -14.45
C ARG A 404 12.26 10.50 -15.37
N PHE A 405 11.58 10.31 -16.50
CA PHE A 405 12.03 9.35 -17.51
C PHE A 405 11.64 9.80 -18.90
N GLY A 406 12.59 9.80 -19.85
CA GLY A 406 12.33 10.29 -21.21
C GLY A 406 11.78 11.72 -21.27
N GLY A 407 12.26 12.61 -20.39
CA GLY A 407 11.78 13.99 -20.27
C GLY A 407 10.42 14.17 -19.58
N SER A 408 9.74 13.08 -19.21
CA SER A 408 8.44 13.12 -18.54
C SER A 408 8.57 12.94 -17.03
N THR A 409 7.76 13.68 -16.28
CA THR A 409 7.58 13.55 -14.82
C THR A 409 6.10 13.32 -14.53
N PHE A 410 5.75 12.83 -13.34
CA PHE A 410 4.34 12.85 -12.93
C PHE A 410 3.83 14.28 -12.84
N SER A 411 2.68 14.54 -13.47
CA SER A 411 2.00 15.83 -13.34
C SER A 411 1.45 16.04 -11.91
N ALA A 412 1.19 17.30 -11.54
CA ALA A 412 0.61 17.63 -10.24
C ALA A 412 -0.73 16.90 -9.99
N SER A 413 -1.50 16.64 -11.05
CA SER A 413 -2.82 16.00 -10.91
C SER A 413 -2.78 14.59 -10.34
N VAL A 414 -1.63 13.89 -10.45
CA VAL A 414 -1.43 12.58 -9.82
C VAL A 414 -1.54 12.68 -8.30
N PHE A 415 -1.16 13.82 -7.72
CA PHE A 415 -1.13 14.06 -6.28
C PHE A 415 -2.39 14.76 -5.78
N GLU A 416 -3.37 15.03 -6.63
CA GLU A 416 -4.60 15.78 -6.32
C GLU A 416 -5.86 14.89 -6.36
N ALA A 417 -5.84 13.80 -5.57
CA ALA A 417 -6.86 12.75 -5.62
C ALA A 417 -8.25 13.18 -5.13
N ARG A 418 -8.40 14.34 -4.47
CA ARG A 418 -9.69 14.86 -3.95
C ARG A 418 -10.84 14.82 -4.94
N ARG A 419 -10.58 15.10 -6.22
CA ARG A 419 -11.62 15.11 -7.28
C ARG A 419 -12.16 13.73 -7.65
N HIS A 420 -11.46 12.66 -7.25
CA HIS A 420 -11.80 11.28 -7.60
C HIS A 420 -12.52 10.52 -6.49
N ILE A 421 -12.51 11.05 -5.26
CA ILE A 421 -13.16 10.45 -4.09
C ILE A 421 -14.54 11.02 -3.80
N ALA A 422 -15.34 10.32 -3.01
CA ALA A 422 -16.60 10.86 -2.53
C ALA A 422 -16.35 12.08 -1.64
N GLN A 423 -17.10 13.15 -1.87
CA GLN A 423 -17.03 14.34 -1.04
C GLN A 423 -17.79 14.09 0.27
N THR A 424 -17.17 14.43 1.39
CA THR A 424 -17.86 14.56 2.67
C THR A 424 -18.70 15.83 2.61
N GLY A 425 -20.03 15.68 2.72
CA GLY A 425 -20.97 16.80 2.72
C GLY A 425 -20.82 17.73 3.93
#